data_AF-A0A1S1XXW3-F1
#
_entry.id   AF-A0A1S1XXW3-F1
#
_cell.length_a   1.000
_cell.length_b   1.000
_cell.length_c   1.000
_cell.angle_alpha   90.00
_cell.angle_beta   90.00
_cell.angle_gamma   90.00
#
_symmetry.space_group_name_H-M   'P 1'
#
loop_
_entity.id
_entity.type
_entity.pdbx_description
1 polymer ?
#
loop_
_entity_poly.entity_id
_entity_poly.type
_entity_poly.pdbx_seq_one_letter_code
_entity_poly.pdbx_strand_id
1 'polypeptide(L)'
;MLLALPAVSGQAAIVSIPSPIPAGQTVTVASTDRVVTSGLSSTSGSGLSVAGVLNNHGQIFTSAFVVSGIFENDGLLIANYNFNIGSGSSNGTNRKIINHPNGTILVNGYMDLYSPDAVVENAGNLLFGQPGQYSSAIFPYFLGLIHNTGKMSFNKTFRDSQGQLWDACATGGGGDGQIVNDGLFEITQNTKCDLGGHPYTQNSGTTKIDGVFDSDVEIDLNGGVLTGSGTIRYPGMSPKVTIAPGSDLGTLTIDGSLDFGGSIEMQLGGAAGNDKLVVNGNMNLDGARLYVSFREDYLLGFGQEVTLITANNITGYPVLASSPRLPGNLGYELVQTATSIKMRISANPL
;
A
#
# COMPACT_ATOMS: atom_id res chain seq x y z
N MET A 1 35.72 -11.51 23.14
CA MET A 1 36.64 -11.75 22.01
C MET A 1 35.79 -11.84 20.75
N LEU A 2 35.71 -10.77 19.98
CA LEU A 2 34.95 -10.72 18.72
C LEU A 2 35.79 -11.48 17.67
N LEU A 3 35.39 -12.68 17.30
CA LEU A 3 35.99 -13.39 16.16
C LEU A 3 35.40 -12.76 14.89
N ALA A 4 36.16 -11.86 14.26
CA ALA A 4 35.83 -11.42 12.91
C ALA A 4 35.94 -12.63 11.98
N LEU A 5 34.83 -13.02 11.36
CA LEU A 5 34.85 -13.98 10.25
C LEU A 5 35.69 -13.39 9.10
N PRO A 6 36.41 -14.23 8.34
CA PRO A 6 37.24 -13.74 7.25
C PRO A 6 36.40 -12.99 6.22
N ALA A 7 36.85 -11.79 5.84
CA ALA A 7 36.38 -11.11 4.65
C ALA A 7 36.68 -12.04 3.47
N VAL A 8 35.64 -12.50 2.79
CA VAL A 8 35.80 -13.33 1.60
C VAL A 8 35.97 -12.37 0.43
N SER A 9 37.10 -12.43 -0.27
CA SER A 9 37.34 -11.62 -1.46
C SER A 9 37.76 -12.56 -2.58
N GLY A 10 36.91 -12.73 -3.59
CA GLY A 10 37.19 -13.61 -4.72
C GLY A 10 36.10 -13.53 -5.77
N GLN A 11 36.49 -13.21 -7.01
CA GLN A 11 35.59 -13.15 -8.15
C GLN A 11 35.00 -14.56 -8.39
N ALA A 12 33.67 -14.68 -8.26
CA ALA A 12 32.87 -15.86 -8.62
C ALA A 12 33.13 -17.18 -7.83
N ALA A 13 33.50 -17.11 -6.56
CA ALA A 13 33.34 -18.27 -5.68
C ALA A 13 31.96 -18.20 -5.03
N ILE A 14 31.13 -19.25 -5.17
CA ILE A 14 29.95 -19.44 -4.33
C ILE A 14 30.46 -19.51 -2.89
N VAL A 15 30.36 -18.41 -2.15
CA VAL A 15 30.76 -18.36 -0.75
C VAL A 15 29.66 -19.04 0.05
N SER A 16 29.96 -20.21 0.62
CA SER A 16 29.08 -20.82 1.62
C SER A 16 29.08 -19.93 2.85
N ILE A 17 28.00 -19.19 3.07
CA ILE A 17 27.80 -18.44 4.30
C ILE A 17 27.48 -19.45 5.42
N PRO A 18 28.11 -19.35 6.60
CA PRO A 18 27.75 -20.19 7.74
C PRO A 18 26.27 -20.04 8.09
N SER A 19 25.58 -21.16 8.24
CA SER A 19 24.16 -21.25 8.61
C SER A 19 24.02 -22.21 9.79
N PRO A 20 23.49 -21.78 10.96
CA PRO A 20 23.00 -20.42 11.25
C PRO A 20 24.13 -19.39 11.43
N ILE A 21 23.84 -18.11 11.20
CA ILE A 21 24.73 -17.00 11.59
C ILE A 21 24.76 -16.94 13.13
N PRO A 22 25.94 -17.02 13.77
CA PRO A 22 26.04 -16.97 15.23
C PRO A 22 25.53 -15.64 15.80
N ALA A 23 24.97 -15.69 17.01
CA ALA A 23 24.40 -14.51 17.66
C ALA A 23 25.45 -13.41 17.82
N GLY A 24 25.08 -12.17 17.52
CA GLY A 24 25.97 -11.01 17.58
C GLY A 24 26.99 -10.92 16.45
N GLN A 25 26.99 -11.83 15.48
CA GLN A 25 27.83 -11.73 14.29
C GLN A 25 27.08 -11.09 13.11
N THR A 26 27.83 -10.45 12.23
CA THR A 26 27.32 -9.90 10.97
C THR A 26 28.05 -10.55 9.80
N VAL A 27 27.29 -11.11 8.86
CA VAL A 27 27.82 -11.54 7.57
C VAL A 27 27.82 -10.35 6.63
N THR A 28 28.94 -10.10 5.95
CA THR A 28 29.06 -9.01 4.97
C THR A 28 29.33 -9.59 3.59
N VAL A 29 28.49 -9.26 2.61
CA VAL A 29 28.78 -9.46 1.18
C VAL A 29 29.53 -8.22 0.72
N ALA A 30 30.83 -8.35 0.40
CA ALA A 30 31.65 -7.21 0.02
C ALA A 30 31.19 -6.63 -1.32
N SER A 31 31.52 -5.36 -1.60
CA SER A 31 31.08 -4.65 -2.82
C SER A 31 31.53 -5.29 -4.13
N THR A 32 32.57 -6.13 -4.09
CA THR A 32 33.09 -6.87 -5.24
C THR A 32 32.45 -8.25 -5.43
N ASP A 33 31.67 -8.70 -4.46
CA ASP A 33 31.20 -10.09 -4.41
C ASP A 33 29.79 -10.23 -4.95
N ARG A 34 29.52 -11.42 -5.49
CA ARG A 34 28.18 -11.89 -5.80
C ARG A 34 27.94 -13.20 -5.10
N VAL A 35 26.93 -13.24 -4.23
CA VAL A 35 26.58 -14.43 -3.44
C VAL A 35 25.19 -14.91 -3.83
N VAL A 36 25.03 -16.22 -3.99
CA VAL A 36 23.74 -16.87 -4.18
C VAL A 36 23.49 -17.76 -2.98
N THR A 37 22.31 -17.68 -2.37
CA THR A 37 21.94 -18.52 -1.24
C THR A 37 20.60 -19.22 -1.45
N SER A 38 20.53 -20.48 -1.01
CA SER A 38 19.29 -21.27 -0.90
C SER A 38 18.74 -21.27 0.53
N GLY A 39 19.31 -20.50 1.44
CA GLY A 39 18.83 -20.32 2.81
C GLY A 39 19.91 -19.84 3.77
N LEU A 40 19.56 -18.87 4.62
CA LEU A 40 20.37 -18.34 5.71
C LEU A 40 19.48 -18.17 6.93
N SER A 41 19.64 -19.04 7.92
CA SER A 41 19.05 -18.75 9.23
C SER A 41 20.04 -17.90 10.03
N SER A 42 19.52 -16.96 10.81
CA SER A 42 20.32 -16.21 11.76
C SER A 42 19.64 -16.32 13.12
N THR A 43 20.45 -16.19 14.17
CA THR A 43 19.95 -16.20 15.54
C THR A 43 19.56 -14.78 15.97
N SER A 44 18.94 -14.62 17.14
CA SER A 44 18.62 -13.27 17.64
C SER A 44 19.92 -12.45 17.78
N GLY A 45 19.92 -11.24 17.23
CA GLY A 45 21.06 -10.31 17.30
C GLY A 45 22.12 -10.48 16.22
N SER A 46 21.96 -11.37 15.24
CA SER A 46 22.82 -11.39 14.05
C SER A 46 22.37 -10.41 12.96
N GLY A 47 23.35 -9.95 12.17
CA GLY A 47 23.14 -9.03 11.06
C GLY A 47 23.54 -9.64 9.72
N LEU A 48 22.98 -9.10 8.65
CA LEU A 48 23.40 -9.33 7.28
C LEU A 48 23.58 -7.98 6.60
N SER A 49 24.78 -7.73 6.08
CA SER A 49 25.16 -6.52 5.36
C SER A 49 25.51 -6.87 3.92
N VAL A 50 24.89 -6.19 2.96
CA VAL A 50 25.06 -6.45 1.53
C VAL A 50 25.60 -5.19 0.86
N ALA A 51 26.92 -5.15 0.65
CA ALA A 51 27.57 -4.09 -0.12
C ALA A 51 27.75 -4.45 -1.61
N GLY A 52 27.83 -5.75 -1.93
CA GLY A 52 27.89 -6.28 -3.29
C GLY A 52 26.52 -6.71 -3.81
N VAL A 53 26.45 -7.89 -4.41
CA VAL A 53 25.20 -8.49 -4.93
C VAL A 53 24.85 -9.75 -4.14
N LEU A 54 23.64 -9.83 -3.59
CA LEU A 54 23.13 -11.05 -2.93
C LEU A 54 21.83 -11.51 -3.59
N ASN A 55 21.80 -12.75 -4.08
CA ASN A 55 20.63 -13.39 -4.67
C ASN A 55 20.09 -14.45 -3.70
N ASN A 56 18.88 -14.25 -3.17
CA ASN A 56 18.19 -15.19 -2.30
C ASN A 56 17.14 -16.00 -3.06
N HIS A 57 17.34 -17.32 -3.16
CA HIS A 57 16.34 -18.27 -3.66
C HIS A 57 15.72 -19.14 -2.56
N GLY A 58 16.06 -18.89 -1.29
CA GLY A 58 15.60 -19.68 -0.15
C GLY A 58 15.02 -18.82 0.96
N GLN A 59 15.28 -19.21 2.21
CA GLN A 59 14.76 -18.48 3.37
C GLN A 59 15.88 -17.76 4.10
N ILE A 60 15.79 -16.43 4.23
CA ILE A 60 16.67 -15.60 5.05
C ILE A 60 15.89 -15.11 6.27
N PHE A 61 16.41 -15.37 7.47
CA PHE A 61 15.89 -14.82 8.72
C PHE A 61 16.95 -13.95 9.35
N THR A 62 16.73 -12.65 9.51
CA THR A 62 17.71 -11.73 10.11
C THR A 62 17.08 -10.74 11.09
N SER A 63 17.82 -10.40 12.15
CA SER A 63 17.43 -9.30 13.03
C SER A 63 17.75 -7.95 12.41
N ALA A 64 18.91 -7.81 11.77
CA ALA A 64 19.32 -6.59 11.09
C ALA A 64 19.72 -6.90 9.64
N PHE A 65 19.19 -6.15 8.70
CA PHE A 65 19.49 -6.25 7.28
C PHE A 65 19.91 -4.89 6.77
N VAL A 66 21.13 -4.77 6.23
CA VAL A 66 21.66 -3.52 5.68
C VAL A 66 22.01 -3.76 4.22
N VAL A 67 21.49 -2.93 3.32
CA VAL A 67 21.78 -3.00 1.88
C VAL A 67 22.43 -1.70 1.44
N SER A 68 23.70 -1.80 1.05
CA SER A 68 24.48 -0.73 0.42
C SER A 68 24.87 -1.06 -1.02
N GLY A 69 24.53 -2.25 -1.51
CA GLY A 69 24.64 -2.71 -2.90
C GLY A 69 23.29 -3.19 -3.44
N ILE A 70 23.26 -4.37 -4.07
CA ILE A 70 22.06 -4.96 -4.69
C ILE A 70 21.64 -6.23 -3.94
N PHE A 71 20.36 -6.30 -3.56
CA PHE A 71 19.74 -7.50 -3.03
C PHE A 71 18.59 -7.96 -3.94
N GLU A 72 18.71 -9.17 -4.49
CA GLU A 72 17.69 -9.83 -5.31
C GLU A 72 17.03 -10.94 -4.48
N ASN A 73 15.70 -10.93 -4.40
CA ASN A 73 14.93 -11.89 -3.62
C ASN A 73 13.89 -12.62 -4.47
N ASP A 74 14.09 -13.93 -4.67
CA ASP A 74 13.12 -14.88 -5.22
C ASP A 74 12.51 -15.78 -4.13
N GLY A 75 13.05 -15.75 -2.91
CA GLY A 75 12.64 -16.57 -1.78
C GLY A 75 11.90 -15.79 -0.69
N LEU A 76 12.06 -16.23 0.57
CA LEU A 76 11.52 -15.56 1.74
C LEU A 76 12.63 -14.80 2.48
N LEU A 77 12.45 -13.51 2.71
CA LEU A 77 13.24 -12.72 3.65
C LEU A 77 12.34 -12.30 4.81
N ILE A 78 12.76 -12.58 6.05
CA ILE A 78 12.16 -12.03 7.27
C ILE A 78 13.19 -11.15 7.98
N ALA A 79 12.91 -9.85 8.06
CA ALA A 79 13.71 -8.87 8.78
C ALA A 79 12.94 -8.41 10.04
N ASN A 80 13.46 -8.76 11.22
CA ASN A 80 12.70 -8.61 12.47
C ASN A 80 12.92 -7.30 13.25
N TYR A 81 13.96 -6.51 12.94
CA TYR A 81 14.18 -5.24 13.64
C TYR A 81 14.54 -4.12 12.67
N ASN A 82 15.73 -4.18 12.08
CA ASN A 82 16.25 -3.08 11.27
C ASN A 82 16.41 -3.55 9.83
N PHE A 83 15.74 -2.90 8.90
CA PHE A 83 15.94 -3.09 7.47
C PHE A 83 16.40 -1.77 6.88
N ASN A 84 17.70 -1.58 6.68
CA ASN A 84 18.24 -0.30 6.23
C ASN A 84 18.78 -0.40 4.80
N ILE A 85 18.44 0.59 3.97
CA ILE A 85 18.99 0.76 2.63
C ILE A 85 19.77 2.07 2.62
N GLY A 86 21.07 1.99 2.34
CA GLY A 86 21.94 3.16 2.22
C GLY A 86 22.42 3.78 3.53
N SER A 87 22.44 3.05 4.66
CA SER A 87 23.00 3.57 5.90
C SER A 87 24.52 3.81 5.76
N GLY A 88 24.95 5.08 5.86
CA GLY A 88 26.35 5.49 5.83
C GLY A 88 26.71 6.47 4.71
N SER A 89 27.72 7.31 4.96
CA SER A 89 28.19 8.42 4.09
C SER A 89 28.79 8.00 2.73
N SER A 90 28.70 6.73 2.34
CA SER A 90 29.30 6.26 1.10
C SER A 90 28.44 6.69 -0.08
N ASN A 91 28.96 7.58 -0.93
CA ASN A 91 28.38 8.02 -2.21
C ASN A 91 28.30 6.88 -3.27
N GLY A 92 27.86 5.69 -2.88
CA GLY A 92 27.69 4.55 -3.77
C GLY A 92 26.35 4.63 -4.48
N THR A 93 26.40 4.82 -5.80
CA THR A 93 25.26 4.67 -6.71
C THR A 93 24.95 3.17 -6.88
N ASN A 94 23.69 2.75 -6.74
CA ASN A 94 23.15 1.37 -6.86
C ASN A 94 22.78 0.68 -5.53
N ARG A 95 22.10 1.40 -4.63
CA ARG A 95 21.48 0.84 -3.43
C ARG A 95 20.09 0.32 -3.79
N LYS A 96 19.97 -0.96 -4.11
CA LYS A 96 18.77 -1.51 -4.74
C LYS A 96 18.30 -2.81 -4.11
N ILE A 97 16.99 -2.93 -3.96
CA ILE A 97 16.32 -4.17 -3.62
C ILE A 97 15.37 -4.53 -4.74
N ILE A 98 15.45 -5.78 -5.19
CA ILE A 98 14.60 -6.35 -6.23
C ILE A 98 13.91 -7.55 -5.62
N ASN A 99 12.63 -7.41 -5.30
CA ASN A 99 11.80 -8.52 -4.87
C ASN A 99 11.05 -9.08 -6.08
N HIS A 100 11.49 -10.23 -6.58
CA HIS A 100 10.93 -10.88 -7.76
C HIS A 100 9.50 -11.40 -7.50
N PRO A 101 8.72 -11.77 -8.53
CA PRO A 101 7.31 -12.19 -8.37
C PRO A 101 7.08 -13.34 -7.38
N ASN A 102 8.03 -14.27 -7.24
CA ASN A 102 7.94 -15.39 -6.29
C ASN A 102 8.45 -15.01 -4.88
N GLY A 103 9.13 -13.87 -4.76
CA GLY A 103 9.76 -13.41 -3.55
C GLY A 103 8.75 -12.86 -2.54
N THR A 104 9.04 -13.09 -1.26
CA THR A 104 8.34 -12.47 -0.13
C THR A 104 9.34 -11.82 0.80
N ILE A 105 9.15 -10.54 1.07
CA ILE A 105 9.87 -9.78 2.09
C ILE A 105 8.87 -9.44 3.20
N LEU A 106 9.10 -9.96 4.40
CA LEU A 106 8.36 -9.62 5.60
C LEU A 106 9.23 -8.75 6.51
N VAL A 107 8.79 -7.51 6.74
CA VAL A 107 9.43 -6.56 7.64
C VAL A 107 8.64 -6.51 8.94
N ASN A 108 9.15 -7.11 10.01
CA ASN A 108 8.56 -7.06 11.36
C ASN A 108 9.25 -6.01 12.25
N GLY A 109 9.75 -4.94 11.65
CA GLY A 109 10.51 -3.87 12.27
C GLY A 109 10.30 -2.58 11.49
N TYR A 110 11.36 -1.80 11.32
CA TYR A 110 11.35 -0.65 10.40
C TYR A 110 12.20 -0.93 9.15
N MET A 111 11.83 -0.28 8.06
CA MET A 111 12.56 -0.15 6.82
C MET A 111 12.99 1.30 6.62
N ASP A 112 14.29 1.59 6.66
CA ASP A 112 14.81 2.91 6.33
C ASP A 112 15.38 2.96 4.91
N LEU A 113 15.03 4.01 4.18
CA LEU A 113 15.64 4.39 2.91
C LEU A 113 16.42 5.69 3.13
N TYR A 114 17.65 5.57 3.62
CA TYR A 114 18.50 6.69 4.05
C TYR A 114 19.08 7.55 2.91
N SER A 115 18.67 7.31 1.67
CA SER A 115 19.29 7.94 0.51
C SER A 115 18.30 8.18 -0.61
N PRO A 116 18.38 9.31 -1.32
CA PRO A 116 17.55 9.58 -2.50
C PRO A 116 17.71 8.56 -3.63
N ASP A 117 18.84 7.87 -3.70
CA ASP A 117 19.12 6.83 -4.70
C ASP A 117 18.78 5.41 -4.22
N ALA A 118 18.24 5.25 -3.00
CA ALA A 118 17.76 3.96 -2.51
C ALA A 118 16.49 3.57 -3.27
N VAL A 119 16.48 2.39 -3.89
CA VAL A 119 15.34 1.90 -4.68
C VAL A 119 14.89 0.53 -4.20
N VAL A 120 13.59 0.37 -4.00
CA VAL A 120 12.94 -0.94 -3.81
C VAL A 120 12.00 -1.20 -4.99
N GLU A 121 12.34 -2.18 -5.83
CA GLU A 121 11.47 -2.71 -6.87
C GLU A 121 10.77 -3.96 -6.32
N ASN A 122 9.47 -3.86 -6.06
CA ASN A 122 8.67 -4.97 -5.55
C ASN A 122 7.72 -5.52 -6.60
N ALA A 123 8.03 -6.69 -7.16
CA ALA A 123 7.12 -7.48 -8.00
C ALA A 123 6.47 -8.66 -7.26
N GLY A 124 7.01 -9.04 -6.10
CA GLY A 124 6.47 -10.10 -5.23
C GLY A 124 5.60 -9.57 -4.09
N ASN A 125 5.71 -10.18 -2.91
CA ASN A 125 5.02 -9.73 -1.70
C ASN A 125 5.97 -8.94 -0.79
N LEU A 126 5.69 -7.65 -0.58
CA LEU A 126 6.31 -6.80 0.44
C LEU A 126 5.30 -6.57 1.57
N LEU A 127 5.52 -7.24 2.68
CA LEU A 127 4.57 -7.29 3.79
C LEU A 127 5.19 -6.59 5.00
N PHE A 128 4.45 -5.65 5.56
CA PHE A 128 4.86 -4.97 6.78
C PHE A 128 4.04 -5.46 7.96
N GLY A 129 4.73 -6.18 8.84
CA GLY A 129 4.20 -6.73 10.08
C GLY A 129 4.39 -5.80 11.27
N GLN A 130 4.19 -6.35 12.46
CA GLN A 130 4.27 -5.61 13.71
C GLN A 130 5.76 -5.44 14.09
N PRO A 131 6.29 -4.21 14.23
CA PRO A 131 7.54 -3.99 14.92
C PRO A 131 7.39 -4.54 16.33
N GLY A 132 8.21 -5.52 16.68
CA GLY A 132 8.19 -6.05 18.04
C GLY A 132 8.52 -4.92 19.01
N GLN A 133 7.57 -4.49 19.85
CA GLN A 133 7.66 -3.53 20.97
C GLN A 133 8.41 -2.19 20.78
N TYR A 134 9.14 -1.95 19.69
CA TYR A 134 9.94 -0.76 19.47
C TYR A 134 9.09 0.26 18.71
N SER A 135 8.87 1.39 19.37
CA SER A 135 7.97 2.48 19.03
C SER A 135 8.49 3.36 17.88
N SER A 136 8.68 2.82 16.68
CA SER A 136 8.99 3.62 15.49
C SER A 136 8.06 3.24 14.33
N ALA A 137 7.75 4.20 13.45
CA ALA A 137 7.08 3.95 12.18
C ALA A 137 7.83 2.90 11.34
N ILE A 138 7.19 2.35 10.30
CA ILE A 138 7.88 1.46 9.36
C ILE A 138 8.98 2.22 8.62
N PHE A 139 8.75 3.46 8.20
CA PHE A 139 9.74 4.28 7.51
C PHE A 139 10.11 5.51 8.34
N PRO A 140 10.96 5.39 9.37
CA PRO A 140 11.50 6.53 10.09
C PRO A 140 12.26 7.50 9.17
N TYR A 141 13.01 6.97 8.20
CA TYR A 141 13.70 7.74 7.18
C TYR A 141 13.32 7.26 5.79
N PHE A 142 12.58 8.09 5.06
CA PHE A 142 12.13 7.79 3.71
C PHE A 142 12.61 8.83 2.71
N LEU A 143 13.81 8.61 2.16
CA LEU A 143 14.38 9.47 1.11
C LEU A 143 14.30 8.83 -0.28
N GLY A 144 14.14 7.51 -0.37
CA GLY A 144 14.24 6.75 -1.61
C GLY A 144 12.90 6.49 -2.33
N LEU A 145 12.95 5.63 -3.34
CA LEU A 145 11.80 5.24 -4.16
C LEU A 145 11.39 3.80 -3.86
N ILE A 146 10.10 3.57 -3.61
CA ILE A 146 9.50 2.24 -3.65
C ILE A 146 8.61 2.16 -4.90
N HIS A 147 8.96 1.28 -5.84
CA HIS A 147 8.14 0.94 -6.99
C HIS A 147 7.48 -0.42 -6.78
N ASN A 148 6.16 -0.43 -6.59
CA ASN A 148 5.38 -1.63 -6.34
C ASN A 148 4.61 -2.06 -7.59
N THR A 149 5.00 -3.18 -8.20
CA THR A 149 4.25 -3.89 -9.26
C THR A 149 3.60 -5.19 -8.76
N GLY A 150 4.01 -5.67 -7.57
CA GLY A 150 3.45 -6.83 -6.89
C GLY A 150 2.42 -6.45 -5.81
N LYS A 151 2.51 -7.07 -4.64
CA LYS A 151 1.70 -6.73 -3.46
C LYS A 151 2.56 -6.01 -2.42
N MET A 152 2.11 -4.84 -1.97
CA MET A 152 2.62 -4.11 -0.82
C MET A 152 1.48 -3.99 0.22
N SER A 153 1.67 -4.52 1.43
CA SER A 153 0.57 -4.64 2.40
C SER A 153 0.98 -4.26 3.81
N PHE A 154 0.17 -3.38 4.42
CA PHE A 154 0.26 -2.94 5.81
C PHE A 154 -0.85 -3.63 6.61
N ASN A 155 -0.51 -4.77 7.21
CA ASN A 155 -1.51 -5.73 7.68
C ASN A 155 -1.69 -5.79 9.21
N LYS A 156 -1.09 -4.85 9.96
CA LYS A 156 -1.17 -4.85 11.41
C LYS A 156 -1.35 -3.47 12.02
N THR A 157 -2.11 -3.47 13.11
CA THR A 157 -2.31 -2.35 14.02
C THR A 157 -1.05 -2.10 14.84
N PHE A 158 -0.49 -0.91 14.75
CA PHE A 158 0.53 -0.42 15.67
C PHE A 158 -0.22 0.23 16.83
N ARG A 159 0.03 -0.15 18.07
CA ARG A 159 -0.51 0.54 19.25
C ARG A 159 0.62 0.90 20.18
N ASP A 160 0.63 2.12 20.68
CA ASP A 160 1.51 2.47 21.80
C ASP A 160 1.04 1.83 23.11
N SER A 161 1.79 2.08 24.18
CA SER A 161 1.44 1.66 25.53
C SER A 161 0.11 2.23 26.05
N GLN A 162 -0.45 3.25 25.39
CA GLN A 162 -1.70 3.92 25.69
C GLN A 162 -2.86 3.40 24.83
N GLY A 163 -2.58 2.48 23.90
CA GLY A 163 -3.57 1.89 23.00
C GLY A 163 -3.92 2.74 21.78
N GLN A 164 -3.25 3.88 21.57
CA GLN A 164 -3.44 4.74 20.41
C GLN A 164 -2.86 4.09 19.16
N LEU A 165 -3.59 4.16 18.03
CA LEU A 165 -3.09 3.69 16.74
C LEU A 165 -1.86 4.51 16.34
N TRP A 166 -0.78 3.81 16.06
CA TRP A 166 0.45 4.36 15.50
C TRP A 166 0.46 4.25 13.99
N ASP A 167 1.19 5.16 13.38
CA ASP A 167 1.37 5.23 11.94
C ASP A 167 2.25 4.09 11.48
N ALA A 168 1.67 3.20 10.66
CA ALA A 168 2.39 2.13 10.04
C ALA A 168 3.45 2.70 9.10
N CYS A 169 3.11 3.66 8.24
CA CYS A 169 3.99 4.04 7.13
C CYS A 169 5.18 4.94 7.52
N ALA A 170 5.12 6.24 7.28
CA ALA A 170 6.24 7.15 7.45
C ALA A 170 5.90 8.26 8.44
N THR A 171 6.79 8.55 9.38
CA THR A 171 6.59 9.67 10.31
C THR A 171 7.79 10.60 10.29
N GLY A 172 7.56 11.86 9.89
CA GLY A 172 8.30 13.02 10.40
C GLY A 172 9.75 13.24 9.94
N GLY A 173 10.29 12.43 9.02
CA GLY A 173 11.57 12.74 8.36
C GLY A 173 11.32 13.58 7.12
N GLY A 174 11.81 14.82 7.06
CA GLY A 174 11.66 15.74 5.91
C GLY A 174 12.40 15.27 4.65
N GLY A 175 11.97 14.15 4.08
CA GLY A 175 12.56 13.47 2.95
C GLY A 175 11.72 13.54 1.68
N ASP A 176 12.39 13.41 0.55
CA ASP A 176 11.76 13.40 -0.78
C ASP A 176 11.38 11.97 -1.24
N GLY A 177 11.26 11.02 -0.31
CA GLY A 177 10.91 9.64 -0.64
C GLY A 177 9.52 9.52 -1.24
N GLN A 178 9.34 8.57 -2.15
CA GLN A 178 8.10 8.39 -2.91
C GLN A 178 7.70 6.92 -3.00
N ILE A 179 6.38 6.67 -2.94
CA ILE A 179 5.79 5.37 -3.28
C ILE A 179 5.08 5.49 -4.64
N VAL A 180 5.45 4.63 -5.58
CA VAL A 180 4.78 4.46 -6.87
C VAL A 180 4.14 3.08 -6.92
N ASN A 181 2.82 3.04 -7.11
CA ASN A 181 2.03 1.81 -7.20
C ASN A 181 1.53 1.54 -8.63
N ASP A 182 1.84 0.34 -9.10
CA ASP A 182 1.35 -0.30 -10.32
C ASP A 182 0.75 -1.70 -10.03
N GLY A 183 0.88 -2.18 -8.79
CA GLY A 183 0.35 -3.45 -8.32
C GLY A 183 -0.77 -3.26 -7.30
N LEU A 184 -0.80 -4.11 -6.26
CA LEU A 184 -1.70 -3.98 -5.12
C LEU A 184 -0.99 -3.25 -3.97
N PHE A 185 -1.47 -2.07 -3.61
CA PHE A 185 -1.16 -1.39 -2.36
C PHE A 185 -2.33 -1.55 -1.40
N GLU A 186 -2.12 -2.16 -0.24
CA GLU A 186 -3.19 -2.53 0.70
C GLU A 186 -2.91 -2.04 2.12
N ILE A 187 -3.86 -1.28 2.69
CA ILE A 187 -3.91 -0.95 4.11
C ILE A 187 -5.10 -1.69 4.72
N THR A 188 -4.83 -2.67 5.58
CA THR A 188 -5.88 -3.51 6.14
C THR A 188 -6.67 -2.81 7.24
N GLN A 189 -7.79 -3.42 7.63
CA GLN A 189 -8.59 -2.98 8.77
C GLN A 189 -7.73 -2.83 10.04
N ASN A 190 -8.04 -1.80 10.83
CA ASN A 190 -7.32 -1.44 12.06
C ASN A 190 -5.86 -1.03 11.85
N THR A 191 -5.43 -0.72 10.64
CA THR A 191 -4.10 -0.16 10.34
C THR A 191 -4.26 1.31 9.95
N LYS A 192 -3.40 2.20 10.47
CA LYS A 192 -3.21 3.57 9.93
C LYS A 192 -1.90 3.59 9.17
N CYS A 193 -1.89 4.08 7.95
CA CYS A 193 -0.69 4.40 7.19
C CYS A 193 -0.70 5.91 6.97
N ASP A 194 0.20 6.61 7.64
CA ASP A 194 0.42 8.03 7.43
C ASP A 194 1.69 8.20 6.60
N LEU A 195 1.63 8.91 5.48
CA LEU A 195 2.82 9.22 4.68
C LEU A 195 3.47 10.54 5.07
N GLY A 196 2.84 11.32 5.95
CA GLY A 196 3.28 12.66 6.29
C GLY A 196 3.56 13.48 5.04
N GLY A 197 4.82 13.89 4.86
CA GLY A 197 5.29 14.72 3.74
C GLY A 197 5.66 13.97 2.45
N HIS A 198 5.37 12.67 2.33
CA HIS A 198 5.85 11.86 1.20
C HIS A 198 4.76 11.58 0.15
N PRO A 199 5.01 11.85 -1.14
CA PRO A 199 4.03 11.63 -2.20
C PRO A 199 3.72 10.15 -2.42
N TYR A 200 2.46 9.89 -2.77
CA TYR A 200 1.99 8.61 -3.28
C TYR A 200 1.45 8.78 -4.69
N THR A 201 1.89 7.92 -5.61
CA THR A 201 1.39 7.91 -6.98
C THR A 201 0.90 6.52 -7.36
N GLN A 202 -0.34 6.41 -7.82
CA GLN A 202 -0.84 5.21 -8.49
C GLN A 202 -0.96 5.46 -10.00
N ASN A 203 -0.20 4.72 -10.80
CA ASN A 203 -0.33 4.77 -12.27
C ASN A 203 -1.25 3.66 -12.80
N SER A 204 -1.26 2.51 -12.15
CA SER A 204 -2.10 1.36 -12.48
C SER A 204 -2.36 0.48 -11.24
N GLY A 205 -2.99 -0.69 -11.40
CA GLY A 205 -3.23 -1.61 -10.30
C GLY A 205 -4.37 -1.19 -9.35
N THR A 206 -4.22 -1.49 -8.06
CA THR A 206 -5.25 -1.29 -7.03
C THR A 206 -4.67 -0.69 -5.75
N THR A 207 -5.28 0.39 -5.27
CA THR A 207 -5.13 0.90 -3.90
C THR A 207 -6.34 0.42 -3.11
N LYS A 208 -6.13 -0.42 -2.09
CA LYS A 208 -7.18 -0.98 -1.24
C LYS A 208 -7.03 -0.49 0.20
N ILE A 209 -7.99 0.31 0.65
CA ILE A 209 -7.98 0.96 1.96
C ILE A 209 -9.13 0.42 2.80
N ASP A 210 -8.83 -0.49 3.73
CA ASP A 210 -9.75 -0.96 4.77
C ASP A 210 -9.45 -0.35 6.14
N GLY A 211 -8.28 0.28 6.28
CA GLY A 211 -7.86 1.05 7.45
C GLY A 211 -7.94 2.55 7.24
N VAL A 212 -6.91 3.29 7.66
CA VAL A 212 -6.76 4.73 7.43
C VAL A 212 -5.53 4.98 6.59
N PHE A 213 -5.68 5.72 5.49
CA PHE A 213 -4.59 6.24 4.68
C PHE A 213 -4.53 7.76 4.85
N ASP A 214 -3.45 8.28 5.40
CA ASP A 214 -3.29 9.69 5.77
C ASP A 214 -2.08 10.27 5.03
N SER A 215 -2.17 11.52 4.59
CA SER A 215 -1.08 12.22 3.90
C SER A 215 -1.26 13.73 4.03
N ASP A 216 -0.17 14.45 4.32
CA ASP A 216 -0.12 15.92 4.28
C ASP A 216 0.20 16.45 2.88
N VAL A 217 0.65 15.58 1.98
CA VAL A 217 1.02 15.89 0.59
C VAL A 217 0.25 15.05 -0.41
N GLU A 218 0.50 15.31 -1.69
CA GLU A 218 -0.25 14.78 -2.82
C GLU A 218 -0.39 13.25 -2.83
N ILE A 219 -1.65 12.81 -2.89
CA ILE A 219 -2.06 11.46 -3.29
C ILE A 219 -2.55 11.55 -4.73
N ASP A 220 -1.69 11.16 -5.67
CA ASP A 220 -1.99 11.18 -7.10
C ASP A 220 -2.46 9.80 -7.56
N LEU A 221 -3.70 9.71 -8.06
CA LEU A 221 -4.30 8.48 -8.57
C LEU A 221 -4.60 8.66 -10.07
N ASN A 222 -3.61 8.33 -10.89
CA ASN A 222 -3.64 8.52 -12.35
C ASN A 222 -4.36 7.41 -13.11
N GLY A 223 -4.43 6.20 -12.55
CA GLY A 223 -5.07 5.05 -13.19
C GLY A 223 -5.32 3.89 -12.21
N GLY A 224 -5.98 2.84 -12.67
CA GLY A 224 -6.31 1.66 -11.86
C GLY A 224 -7.59 1.81 -11.03
N VAL A 225 -7.61 1.17 -9.86
CA VAL A 225 -8.78 1.09 -8.97
C VAL A 225 -8.42 1.61 -7.58
N LEU A 226 -9.32 2.38 -6.97
CA LEU A 226 -9.33 2.69 -5.55
C LEU A 226 -10.53 1.96 -4.90
N THR A 227 -10.28 1.17 -3.87
CA THR A 227 -11.29 0.30 -3.24
C THR A 227 -11.09 0.18 -1.72
N GLY A 228 -12.02 -0.53 -1.05
CA GLY A 228 -11.98 -0.82 0.39
C GLY A 228 -13.03 -0.06 1.21
N SER A 229 -13.09 -0.38 2.51
CA SER A 229 -14.10 0.16 3.45
C SER A 229 -13.52 1.14 4.49
N GLY A 230 -12.37 1.71 4.20
CA GLY A 230 -11.60 2.55 5.11
C GLY A 230 -11.77 4.04 4.89
N THR A 231 -10.78 4.81 5.33
CA THR A 231 -10.74 6.28 5.20
C THR A 231 -9.44 6.72 4.56
N ILE A 232 -9.54 7.61 3.57
CA ILE A 232 -8.42 8.39 3.05
C ILE A 232 -8.55 9.80 3.62
N ARG A 233 -7.49 10.35 4.20
CA ARG A 233 -7.43 11.74 4.66
C ARG A 233 -6.42 12.48 3.81
N TYR A 234 -6.90 13.45 3.07
CA TYR A 234 -6.08 14.33 2.25
C TYR A 234 -6.93 15.55 1.85
N PRO A 235 -6.45 16.80 1.97
CA PRO A 235 -7.30 17.99 1.81
C PRO A 235 -8.08 18.09 0.49
N GLY A 236 -7.53 17.58 -0.62
CA GLY A 236 -8.19 17.65 -1.92
C GLY A 236 -7.61 16.68 -2.96
N MET A 237 -8.40 15.69 -3.38
CA MET A 237 -8.01 14.72 -4.40
C MET A 237 -8.60 15.05 -5.78
N SER A 238 -7.87 14.77 -6.86
CA SER A 238 -8.38 14.86 -8.24
C SER A 238 -8.16 13.56 -9.04
N PRO A 239 -8.70 12.42 -8.60
CA PRO A 239 -8.30 11.14 -9.13
C PRO A 239 -9.01 10.81 -10.45
N LYS A 240 -8.32 10.07 -11.32
CA LYS A 240 -8.82 9.62 -12.64
C LYS A 240 -9.06 8.11 -12.71
N VAL A 241 -9.22 7.50 -11.54
CA VAL A 241 -9.34 6.04 -11.36
C VAL A 241 -10.79 5.58 -11.34
N THR A 242 -10.99 4.27 -11.28
CA THR A 242 -12.26 3.70 -10.81
C THR A 242 -12.29 3.71 -9.28
N ILE A 243 -13.30 4.32 -8.67
CA ILE A 243 -13.58 4.20 -7.23
C ILE A 243 -14.65 3.11 -7.04
N ALA A 244 -14.32 2.06 -6.31
CA ALA A 244 -15.19 0.92 -6.02
C ALA A 244 -15.21 0.64 -4.50
N PRO A 245 -16.09 1.30 -3.72
CA PRO A 245 -16.13 1.13 -2.27
C PRO A 245 -16.36 -0.32 -1.85
N GLY A 246 -15.68 -0.75 -0.78
CA GLY A 246 -15.73 -2.11 -0.26
C GLY A 246 -14.96 -3.15 -1.11
N SER A 247 -14.62 -4.28 -0.49
CA SER A 247 -14.22 -5.49 -1.23
C SER A 247 -15.41 -6.38 -1.60
N ASP A 248 -16.58 -6.07 -1.04
CA ASP A 248 -17.86 -6.74 -1.25
C ASP A 248 -18.98 -5.69 -1.14
N LEU A 249 -19.46 -5.41 0.08
CA LEU A 249 -20.26 -4.23 0.39
C LEU A 249 -19.52 -3.37 1.42
N GLY A 250 -19.43 -2.06 1.19
CA GLY A 250 -18.60 -1.21 2.04
C GLY A 250 -18.92 0.27 2.03
N THR A 251 -18.18 1.02 2.85
CA THR A 251 -18.20 2.48 2.80
C THR A 251 -16.76 2.96 2.73
N LEU A 252 -16.40 3.58 1.60
CA LEU A 252 -15.14 4.28 1.48
C LEU A 252 -15.36 5.74 1.86
N THR A 253 -14.52 6.25 2.76
CA THR A 253 -14.58 7.64 3.20
C THR A 253 -13.37 8.41 2.68
N ILE A 254 -13.61 9.59 2.12
CA ILE A 254 -12.59 10.58 1.76
C ILE A 254 -12.79 11.79 2.67
N ASP A 255 -11.86 11.98 3.59
CA ASP A 255 -11.84 13.10 4.53
C ASP A 255 -11.12 14.29 3.90
N GLY A 256 -11.80 14.92 2.95
CA GLY A 256 -11.26 15.95 2.08
C GLY A 256 -12.21 16.30 0.95
N SER A 257 -11.80 17.23 0.09
CA SER A 257 -12.53 17.51 -1.14
C SER A 257 -12.14 16.54 -2.25
N LEU A 258 -13.03 16.34 -3.22
CA LEU A 258 -12.85 15.40 -4.32
C LEU A 258 -13.32 16.04 -5.64
N ASP A 259 -12.40 16.27 -6.58
CA ASP A 259 -12.70 16.68 -7.95
C ASP A 259 -12.56 15.47 -8.89
N PHE A 260 -13.68 14.84 -9.23
CA PHE A 260 -13.69 13.50 -9.80
C PHE A 260 -14.17 13.46 -11.25
N GLY A 261 -13.29 13.00 -12.14
CA GLY A 261 -13.59 12.77 -13.56
C GLY A 261 -13.52 11.30 -14.00
N GLY A 262 -13.47 10.36 -13.06
CA GLY A 262 -13.32 8.91 -13.32
C GLY A 262 -14.64 8.13 -13.32
N SER A 263 -14.56 6.85 -12.96
CA SER A 263 -15.71 5.95 -12.82
C SER A 263 -15.98 5.60 -11.36
N ILE A 264 -17.24 5.57 -10.95
CA ILE A 264 -17.67 5.06 -9.64
C ILE A 264 -18.42 3.76 -9.87
N GLU A 265 -18.00 2.69 -9.23
CA GLU A 265 -18.67 1.38 -9.25
C GLU A 265 -19.31 1.11 -7.89
N MET A 266 -20.61 0.84 -7.88
CA MET A 266 -21.38 0.61 -6.67
C MET A 266 -22.14 -0.71 -6.77
N GLN A 267 -22.10 -1.49 -5.71
CA GLN A 267 -22.88 -2.70 -5.54
C GLN A 267 -23.98 -2.51 -4.49
N LEU A 268 -25.17 -3.00 -4.80
CA LEU A 268 -26.33 -2.94 -3.93
C LEU A 268 -26.73 -4.34 -3.46
N GLY A 269 -26.95 -4.50 -2.15
CA GLY A 269 -27.25 -5.79 -1.52
C GLY A 269 -28.49 -5.78 -0.60
N GLY A 270 -29.28 -4.71 -0.61
CA GLY A 270 -30.52 -4.64 0.16
C GLY A 270 -30.31 -4.68 1.66
N ALA A 271 -30.82 -5.71 2.34
CA ALA A 271 -30.68 -5.86 3.79
C ALA A 271 -29.21 -6.05 4.23
N ALA A 272 -28.35 -6.59 3.35
CA ALA A 272 -26.92 -6.74 3.61
C ALA A 272 -26.17 -5.40 3.57
N GLY A 273 -26.83 -4.32 3.14
CA GLY A 273 -26.23 -3.02 2.92
C GLY A 273 -25.99 -2.75 1.44
N ASN A 274 -25.31 -1.64 1.17
CA ASN A 274 -24.97 -1.16 -0.16
C ASN A 274 -23.63 -0.45 -0.08
N ASP A 275 -22.92 -0.38 -1.19
CA ASP A 275 -21.74 0.45 -1.30
C ASP A 275 -22.07 1.93 -1.11
N LYS A 276 -21.16 2.62 -0.44
CA LYS A 276 -21.24 4.05 -0.19
C LYS A 276 -19.89 4.72 -0.40
N LEU A 277 -19.93 5.88 -1.04
CA LEU A 277 -18.83 6.82 -1.07
C LEU A 277 -19.20 8.04 -0.23
N VAL A 278 -18.43 8.27 0.84
CA VAL A 278 -18.62 9.41 1.73
C VAL A 278 -17.47 10.37 1.53
N VAL A 279 -17.76 11.65 1.24
CA VAL A 279 -16.76 12.69 1.05
C VAL A 279 -17.00 13.80 2.09
N ASN A 280 -16.14 13.97 3.09
CA ASN A 280 -16.31 15.01 4.12
C ASN A 280 -15.86 16.40 3.66
N GLY A 281 -15.96 16.68 2.37
CA GLY A 281 -15.59 17.94 1.72
C GLY A 281 -16.51 18.24 0.55
N ASN A 282 -16.06 19.11 -0.34
CA ASN A 282 -16.77 19.39 -1.59
C ASN A 282 -16.48 18.29 -2.60
N MET A 283 -17.50 17.84 -3.32
CA MET A 283 -17.38 16.86 -4.37
C MET A 283 -17.80 17.46 -5.71
N ASN A 284 -16.93 17.44 -6.70
CA ASN A 284 -17.27 17.79 -8.08
C ASN A 284 -17.30 16.52 -8.94
N LEU A 285 -18.37 16.34 -9.71
CA LEU A 285 -18.64 15.14 -10.52
C LEU A 285 -18.69 15.43 -12.02
N ASP A 286 -18.12 16.55 -12.46
CA ASP A 286 -18.07 16.90 -13.87
C ASP A 286 -17.27 15.85 -14.67
N GLY A 287 -17.96 15.19 -15.60
CA GLY A 287 -17.38 14.12 -16.43
C GLY A 287 -17.34 12.74 -15.76
N ALA A 288 -17.78 12.62 -14.51
CA ALA A 288 -17.85 11.34 -13.80
C ALA A 288 -18.87 10.37 -14.43
N ARG A 289 -18.59 9.08 -14.30
CA ARG A 289 -19.50 7.99 -14.68
C ARG A 289 -19.87 7.16 -13.47
N LEU A 290 -21.14 6.79 -13.35
CA LEU A 290 -21.64 5.91 -12.29
C LEU A 290 -22.11 4.59 -12.87
N TYR A 291 -21.60 3.49 -12.33
CA TYR A 291 -21.97 2.12 -12.65
C TYR A 291 -22.58 1.50 -11.40
N VAL A 292 -23.78 0.95 -11.53
CA VAL A 292 -24.46 0.29 -10.42
C VAL A 292 -24.72 -1.18 -10.76
N SER A 293 -24.50 -2.07 -9.80
CA SER A 293 -24.82 -3.50 -9.91
C SER A 293 -25.63 -3.97 -8.69
N PHE A 294 -26.38 -5.06 -8.83
CA PHE A 294 -27.03 -5.73 -7.71
C PHE A 294 -26.28 -7.02 -7.38
N ARG A 295 -26.22 -7.35 -6.10
CA ARG A 295 -25.93 -8.74 -5.68
C ARG A 295 -27.08 -9.64 -6.09
N GLU A 296 -26.77 -10.93 -6.19
CA GLU A 296 -27.74 -11.97 -6.54
C GLU A 296 -29.01 -11.81 -5.69
N ASP A 297 -30.16 -11.88 -6.36
CA ASP A 297 -31.51 -11.78 -5.81
C ASP A 297 -31.94 -10.43 -5.21
N TYR A 298 -31.07 -9.40 -5.19
CA TYR A 298 -31.50 -8.08 -4.74
C TYR A 298 -32.20 -7.30 -5.86
N LEU A 299 -33.48 -7.00 -5.63
CA LEU A 299 -34.25 -6.04 -6.40
C LEU A 299 -34.69 -4.91 -5.47
N LEU A 300 -34.34 -3.68 -5.85
CA LEU A 300 -34.87 -2.50 -5.20
C LEU A 300 -36.39 -2.41 -5.51
N GLY A 301 -37.20 -2.12 -4.51
CA GLY A 301 -38.65 -1.96 -4.68
C GLY A 301 -39.02 -0.65 -5.37
N PHE A 302 -40.19 -0.61 -6.01
CA PHE A 302 -40.71 0.64 -6.59
C PHE A 302 -40.79 1.76 -5.52
N GLY A 303 -40.26 2.94 -5.85
CA GLY A 303 -40.22 4.08 -4.95
C GLY A 303 -39.22 3.98 -3.79
N GLN A 304 -38.48 2.88 -3.66
CA GLN A 304 -37.37 2.80 -2.71
C GLN A 304 -36.19 3.64 -3.20
N GLU A 305 -35.50 4.27 -2.25
CA GLU A 305 -34.30 5.06 -2.50
C GLU A 305 -33.10 4.44 -1.78
N VAL A 306 -31.95 4.42 -2.44
CA VAL A 306 -30.67 4.04 -1.84
C VAL A 306 -29.67 5.18 -2.00
N THR A 307 -29.16 5.70 -0.90
CA THR A 307 -28.06 6.67 -0.92
C THR A 307 -26.76 5.98 -1.30
N LEU A 308 -26.15 6.45 -2.39
CA LEU A 308 -24.88 5.95 -2.92
C LEU A 308 -23.72 6.86 -2.50
N ILE A 309 -23.93 8.17 -2.62
CA ILE A 309 -22.87 9.16 -2.41
C ILE A 309 -23.39 10.23 -1.44
N THR A 310 -22.55 10.65 -0.51
CA THR A 310 -22.80 11.82 0.35
C THR A 310 -21.59 12.75 0.39
N ALA A 311 -21.82 14.06 0.35
CA ALA A 311 -20.77 15.06 0.53
C ALA A 311 -21.28 16.33 1.22
N ASN A 312 -20.38 17.25 1.62
CA ASN A 312 -20.78 18.55 2.18
C ASN A 312 -21.45 19.44 1.12
N ASN A 313 -20.97 19.36 -0.12
CA ASN A 313 -21.57 20.00 -1.28
C ASN A 313 -21.24 19.18 -2.54
N ILE A 314 -22.22 18.89 -3.38
CA ILE A 314 -22.05 18.16 -4.64
C ILE A 314 -22.33 19.10 -5.82
N THR A 315 -21.34 19.26 -6.70
CA THR A 315 -21.46 19.92 -8.01
C THR A 315 -21.22 18.92 -9.13
N GLY A 316 -21.62 19.29 -10.35
CA GLY A 316 -21.66 18.36 -11.48
C GLY A 316 -22.77 17.32 -11.34
N TYR A 317 -22.90 16.45 -12.33
CA TYR A 317 -23.87 15.35 -12.32
C TYR A 317 -23.25 14.15 -13.05
N PRO A 318 -23.12 12.98 -12.40
CA PRO A 318 -22.52 11.83 -13.05
C PRO A 318 -23.44 11.27 -14.12
N VAL A 319 -22.86 10.77 -15.21
CA VAL A 319 -23.63 9.99 -16.20
C VAL A 319 -23.84 8.59 -15.65
N LEU A 320 -25.10 8.16 -15.51
CA LEU A 320 -25.42 6.76 -15.22
C LEU A 320 -25.03 5.90 -16.45
N ALA A 321 -23.86 5.27 -16.36
CA ALA A 321 -23.24 4.57 -17.49
C ALA A 321 -23.74 3.12 -17.61
N SER A 322 -24.08 2.48 -16.49
CA SER A 322 -24.76 1.21 -16.49
C SER A 322 -25.67 1.04 -15.28
N SER A 323 -26.74 0.30 -15.50
CA SER A 323 -27.60 -0.21 -14.46
C SER A 323 -28.11 -1.59 -14.87
N PRO A 324 -28.47 -2.47 -13.93
CA PRO A 324 -29.06 -3.77 -14.25
C PRO A 324 -30.42 -3.57 -14.94
N ARG A 325 -30.96 -4.60 -15.60
CA ARG A 325 -32.25 -4.46 -16.27
C ARG A 325 -33.40 -4.66 -15.28
N LEU A 326 -34.34 -3.72 -15.24
CA LEU A 326 -35.59 -3.89 -14.51
C LEU A 326 -36.68 -4.53 -15.38
N PRO A 327 -37.65 -5.23 -14.78
CA PRO A 327 -38.81 -5.74 -15.50
C PRO A 327 -39.76 -4.61 -15.93
N GLY A 328 -40.40 -4.79 -17.09
CA GLY A 328 -41.48 -3.93 -17.56
C GLY A 328 -41.02 -2.53 -17.96
N ASN A 329 -41.76 -1.51 -17.53
CA ASN A 329 -41.53 -0.09 -17.81
C ASN A 329 -40.85 0.66 -16.65
N LEU A 330 -40.19 -0.09 -15.76
CA LEU A 330 -39.40 0.46 -14.67
C LEU A 330 -38.00 0.82 -15.17
N GLY A 331 -37.39 1.82 -14.55
CA GLY A 331 -35.96 2.03 -14.65
C GLY A 331 -35.43 2.86 -13.48
N TYR A 332 -34.18 3.28 -13.61
CA TYR A 332 -33.47 3.97 -12.54
C TYR A 332 -33.44 5.45 -12.79
N GLU A 333 -33.57 6.19 -11.69
CA GLU A 333 -33.43 7.62 -11.65
C GLU A 333 -32.41 7.97 -10.56
N LEU A 334 -31.44 8.81 -10.93
CA LEU A 334 -30.52 9.39 -9.96
C LEU A 334 -31.13 10.67 -9.41
N VAL A 335 -31.40 10.68 -8.12
CA VAL A 335 -31.90 11.84 -7.38
C VAL A 335 -30.71 12.50 -6.71
N GLN A 336 -30.29 13.65 -7.25
CA GLN A 336 -29.21 14.46 -6.67
C GLN A 336 -29.78 15.62 -5.85
N THR A 337 -29.24 15.80 -4.65
CA THR A 337 -29.40 17.00 -3.83
C THR A 337 -28.04 17.71 -3.73
N ALA A 338 -27.99 18.84 -3.01
CA ALA A 338 -26.74 19.50 -2.72
C ALA A 338 -25.75 18.62 -1.92
N THR A 339 -26.20 17.56 -1.25
CA THR A 339 -25.37 16.78 -0.31
C THR A 339 -25.41 15.28 -0.53
N SER A 340 -26.21 14.79 -1.49
CA SER A 340 -26.35 13.35 -1.73
C SER A 340 -26.71 13.01 -3.17
N ILE A 341 -26.26 11.84 -3.61
CA ILE A 341 -26.80 11.17 -4.80
C ILE A 341 -27.42 9.86 -4.35
N LYS A 342 -28.69 9.70 -4.70
CA LYS A 342 -29.48 8.51 -4.44
C LYS A 342 -29.89 7.87 -5.75
N MET A 343 -30.06 6.56 -5.73
CA MET A 343 -30.75 5.84 -6.80
C MET A 343 -32.15 5.48 -6.37
N ARG A 344 -33.13 5.73 -7.24
CA ARG A 344 -34.54 5.39 -7.06
C ARG A 344 -35.02 4.56 -8.25
N ILE A 345 -35.98 3.66 -8.02
CA ILE A 345 -36.76 3.05 -9.10
C ILE A 345 -38.03 3.85 -9.33
N SER A 346 -38.23 4.29 -10.58
CA SER A 346 -39.42 5.01 -11.03
C SER A 346 -40.03 4.39 -12.29
N ALA A 347 -41.30 4.68 -12.53
CA ALA A 347 -42.00 4.29 -13.76
C ALA A 347 -41.73 5.35 -14.81
N ASN A 348 -41.33 4.93 -16.02
CA ASN A 348 -40.96 5.81 -17.13
C ASN A 348 -39.79 6.76 -16.80
N PRO A 349 -38.58 6.22 -16.54
CA PRO A 349 -37.40 7.06 -16.37
C PRO A 349 -37.10 7.81 -17.67
N LEU A 350 -36.65 9.05 -17.51
CA LEU A 350 -36.21 9.93 -18.59
C LEU A 350 -34.92 9.41 -19.26
#